data_AF-A0A952KCC5-F1
#
_entry.id   AF-A0A952KCC5-F1
#
_cell.length_a   1.000
_cell.length_b   1.000
_cell.length_c   1.000
_cell.angle_alpha   90.00
_cell.angle_beta   90.00
_cell.angle_gamma   90.00
#
_symmetry.space_group_name_H-M   'P 1'
#
loop_
_entity.id
_entity.type
_entity.pdbx_description
1 polymer ?
#
loop_
_entity_poly.entity_id
_entity_poly.type
_entity_poly.pdbx_seq_one_letter_code
_entity_poly.pdbx_strand_id
1 'polypeptide(L)'
;TIMQGVTLGASEPDMGFTAAMRPVIGNEVFIGAGAKVIGRVHVGDHAKIGANAVVLRDVPAHAVAVGVPATVVSRGVPGISESE
;
A
#
# COMPACT_ATOMS: atom_id res chain seq x y z
N THR A 1 -4.98 -2.45 8.72
CA THR A 1 -6.32 -2.76 8.18
C THR A 1 -6.25 -2.95 6.67
N ILE A 2 -6.91 -3.99 6.14
CA ILE A 2 -7.01 -4.27 4.71
C ILE A 2 -8.48 -4.26 4.31
N MET A 3 -8.85 -3.39 3.37
CA MET A 3 -10.22 -3.28 2.86
C MET A 3 -10.48 -4.28 1.71
N GLN A 4 -11.73 -4.38 1.27
CA GLN A 4 -12.13 -5.31 0.21
C GLN A 4 -11.42 -5.04 -1.12
N GLY A 5 -11.14 -6.11 -1.88
CA GLY A 5 -10.57 -6.02 -3.23
C GLY A 5 -9.09 -5.62 -3.28
N VAL A 6 -8.39 -5.59 -2.14
CA VAL A 6 -6.95 -5.34 -2.11
C VAL A 6 -6.17 -6.51 -2.71
N THR A 7 -5.12 -6.21 -3.46
CA THR A 7 -4.15 -7.20 -3.98
C THR A 7 -2.77 -6.94 -3.38
N LEU A 8 -2.17 -7.98 -2.79
CA LEU A 8 -0.75 -8.03 -2.40
C LEU A 8 -0.06 -9.08 -3.28
N GLY A 9 0.59 -8.64 -4.36
CA GLY A 9 1.02 -9.53 -5.45
C GLY A 9 2.50 -9.40 -5.79
N ALA A 10 3.07 -10.42 -6.43
CA ALA A 10 4.37 -10.28 -7.08
C ALA A 10 4.26 -9.51 -8.39
N SER A 11 5.37 -8.90 -8.80
CA SER A 11 5.49 -8.21 -10.09
C SER A 11 5.53 -9.18 -11.27
N GLU A 12 5.92 -10.43 -11.03
CA GLU A 12 5.99 -11.49 -12.03
C GLU A 12 5.22 -12.74 -11.53
N PRO A 13 4.59 -13.52 -12.42
CA PRO A 13 4.01 -14.80 -12.05
C PRO A 13 5.11 -15.78 -11.61
N ASP A 14 5.09 -16.20 -10.36
CA ASP A 14 5.94 -17.27 -9.85
C ASP A 14 5.09 -18.53 -9.58
N MET A 15 5.41 -19.63 -10.27
CA MET A 15 4.73 -20.92 -10.04
C MET A 15 5.09 -21.54 -8.68
N GLY A 16 6.18 -21.07 -8.05
CA GLY A 16 6.51 -21.32 -6.65
C GLY A 16 6.32 -20.05 -5.81
N PHE A 17 6.01 -20.19 -4.53
CA PHE A 17 5.89 -19.03 -3.63
C PHE A 17 7.27 -18.46 -3.28
N THR A 18 7.61 -17.30 -3.85
CA THR A 18 8.84 -16.57 -3.47
C THR A 18 8.49 -15.37 -2.60
N ALA A 19 8.71 -15.50 -1.29
CA ALA A 19 8.39 -14.45 -0.32
C ALA A 19 9.03 -13.09 -0.65
N ALA A 20 10.30 -13.11 -1.10
CA ALA A 20 11.05 -11.90 -1.43
C ALA A 20 10.45 -11.10 -2.59
N MET A 21 9.58 -11.69 -3.43
CA MET A 21 8.90 -11.04 -4.55
C MET A 21 7.59 -10.34 -4.16
N ARG A 22 7.16 -10.47 -2.90
CA ARG A 22 5.91 -9.91 -2.38
C ARG A 22 6.14 -8.61 -1.60
N PRO A 23 5.10 -7.80 -1.42
CA PRO A 23 5.19 -6.61 -0.57
C PRO A 23 5.45 -6.98 0.89
N VAL A 24 6.19 -6.12 1.58
CA VAL A 24 6.34 -6.14 3.03
C VAL A 24 5.50 -5.00 3.60
N ILE A 25 4.55 -5.35 4.47
CA ILE A 25 3.62 -4.41 5.09
C ILE A 25 4.03 -4.21 6.54
N GLY A 26 4.29 -2.95 6.92
CA GLY A 26 4.60 -2.54 8.27
C GLY A 26 3.39 -2.60 9.21
N ASN A 27 3.61 -2.15 10.44
CA ASN A 27 2.60 -2.12 11.48
C ASN A 27 1.58 -1.00 11.24
N GLU A 28 0.32 -1.25 11.60
CA GLU A 28 -0.75 -0.24 11.57
C GLU A 28 -0.97 0.43 10.19
N VAL A 29 -0.60 -0.24 9.10
CA VAL A 29 -0.88 0.23 7.75
C VAL A 29 -2.37 0.13 7.44
N PHE A 30 -2.95 1.19 6.87
CA PHE A 30 -4.28 1.17 6.26
C PHE A 30 -4.17 0.98 4.75
N ILE A 31 -4.85 -0.03 4.21
CA ILE A 31 -4.92 -0.28 2.76
C ILE A 31 -6.36 -0.16 2.29
N GLY A 32 -6.66 0.91 1.55
CA GLY A 32 -7.99 1.24 1.04
C GLY A 32 -8.52 0.24 0.01
N ALA A 33 -9.84 0.25 -0.17
CA ALA A 33 -10.52 -0.73 -1.03
C ALA A 33 -9.97 -0.72 -2.47
N GLY A 34 -9.79 -1.90 -3.05
CA GLY A 34 -9.32 -2.06 -4.44
C GLY A 34 -7.85 -1.74 -4.69
N ALA A 35 -7.07 -1.33 -3.68
CA ALA A 35 -5.66 -1.00 -3.87
C ALA A 35 -4.83 -2.22 -4.29
N LYS A 36 -3.81 -2.00 -5.13
CA LYS A 36 -2.87 -3.01 -5.60
C LYS A 36 -1.47 -2.63 -5.14
N VAL A 37 -0.86 -3.46 -4.30
CA VAL A 37 0.54 -3.33 -3.88
C VAL A 37 1.30 -4.48 -4.52
N ILE A 38 2.18 -4.16 -5.47
CA ILE A 38 2.75 -5.15 -6.39
C ILE A 38 4.27 -5.10 -6.37
N GLY A 39 4.88 -6.27 -6.21
CA GLY A 39 6.34 -6.47 -6.24
C GLY A 39 7.01 -6.28 -4.88
N ARG A 40 8.34 -6.17 -4.92
CA ARG A 40 9.23 -6.02 -3.77
C ARG A 40 9.15 -4.61 -3.18
N VAL A 41 7.98 -4.27 -2.64
CA VAL A 41 7.65 -2.96 -2.09
C VAL A 41 7.55 -3.03 -0.58
N HIS A 42 8.19 -2.09 0.12
CA HIS A 42 8.01 -1.87 1.55
C HIS A 42 6.98 -0.76 1.79
N VAL A 43 5.95 -1.06 2.57
CA VAL A 43 5.00 -0.07 3.09
C VAL A 43 5.32 0.12 4.57
N GLY A 44 5.87 1.29 4.92
CA GLY A 44 6.29 1.59 6.28
C GLY A 44 5.14 1.74 7.27
N ASP A 45 5.48 1.72 8.56
CA ASP A 45 4.52 1.76 9.66
C ASP A 45 3.58 2.99 9.59
N HIS A 46 2.33 2.79 9.97
CA HIS A 46 1.26 3.80 9.96
C HIS A 46 1.01 4.47 8.59
N ALA A 47 1.51 3.90 7.49
CA ALA A 47 1.23 4.42 6.16
C ALA A 47 -0.24 4.18 5.77
N LYS A 48 -0.77 5.04 4.90
CA LYS A 48 -2.13 4.93 4.35
C LYS A 48 -2.07 4.81 2.83
N ILE A 49 -2.57 3.71 2.30
CA ILE A 49 -2.73 3.47 0.87
C ILE A 49 -4.17 3.83 0.48
N GLY A 50 -4.34 4.77 -0.44
CA GLY A 50 -5.66 5.19 -0.91
C GLY A 50 -6.41 4.08 -1.65
N ALA A 51 -7.74 4.20 -1.70
CA ALA A 51 -8.56 3.29 -2.49
C ALA A 51 -8.13 3.29 -3.97
N ASN A 52 -8.13 2.11 -4.60
CA ASN A 52 -7.69 1.85 -5.98
C ASN A 52 -6.27 2.31 -6.34
N ALA A 53 -5.42 2.67 -5.36
CA ALA A 53 -4.04 3.05 -5.64
C ALA A 53 -3.23 1.85 -6.17
N VAL A 54 -2.30 2.10 -7.10
CA VAL A 54 -1.37 1.08 -7.64
C VAL A 54 0.04 1.40 -7.18
N VAL A 55 0.48 0.72 -6.12
CA VAL A 55 1.76 0.95 -5.46
C VAL A 55 2.82 0.06 -6.08
N LEU A 56 3.82 0.71 -6.69
CA LEU A 56 4.95 0.08 -7.38
C LEU A 56 6.32 0.47 -6.78
N ARG A 57 6.33 1.27 -5.71
CA ARG A 57 7.51 1.80 -5.05
C ARG A 57 7.26 1.87 -3.56
N ASP A 58 8.34 1.85 -2.78
CA ASP A 58 8.29 1.94 -1.32
C ASP A 58 7.51 3.17 -0.84
N VAL A 59 6.72 2.96 0.20
CA VAL A 59 5.94 4.00 0.87
C VAL A 59 6.54 4.21 2.26
N PRO A 60 7.05 5.42 2.57
CA PRO A 60 7.62 5.70 3.88
C PRO A 60 6.61 5.55 5.03
N ALA A 61 7.12 5.34 6.24
CA ALA A 61 6.27 5.37 7.44
C ALA A 61 5.53 6.72 7.56
N HIS A 62 4.30 6.67 8.08
CA HIS A 62 3.37 7.80 8.23
C HIS A 62 3.00 8.53 6.91
N ALA A 63 3.35 7.98 5.75
CA ALA A 63 3.04 8.58 4.45
C ALA A 63 1.65 8.16 3.94
N VAL A 64 1.09 8.98 3.05
CA VAL A 64 -0.12 8.64 2.30
C VAL A 64 0.24 8.46 0.83
N ALA A 65 -0.09 7.31 0.25
CA ALA A 65 0.17 7.01 -1.16
C ALA A 65 -1.15 6.81 -1.92
N VAL A 66 -1.34 7.55 -3.02
CA VAL A 66 -2.58 7.55 -3.81
C VAL A 66 -2.30 7.60 -5.31
N GLY A 67 -3.27 7.16 -6.12
CA GLY A 67 -3.21 7.27 -7.58
C GLY A 67 -2.65 6.05 -8.31
N VAL A 68 -2.55 6.15 -9.64
CA VAL A 68 -2.07 5.10 -10.55
C VAL A 68 -1.08 5.73 -11.55
N PRO A 69 0.24 5.51 -11.42
CA PRO A 69 0.91 4.85 -10.29
C PRO A 69 0.80 5.69 -9.00
N ALA A 70 0.87 5.02 -7.86
CA ALA A 70 0.74 5.68 -6.57
C ALA A 70 1.93 6.63 -6.31
N THR A 71 1.62 7.84 -5.88
CA THR A 71 2.60 8.84 -5.47
C THR A 71 2.36 9.21 -4.01
N VAL A 72 3.44 9.43 -3.27
CA VAL A 72 3.36 9.92 -1.89
C VAL A 72 2.91 11.38 -1.90
N VAL A 73 1.78 11.67 -1.27
CA VAL A 73 1.25 13.02 -1.10
C VAL A 73 1.60 13.56 0.28
N SER A 74 2.19 14.75 0.32
CA SER A 74 2.66 15.39 1.56
C SER A 74 1.48 15.90 2.41
N ARG A 75 1.54 15.56 3.71
CA ARG A 75 0.78 16.04 4.89
C ARG A 75 -0.59 16.70 4.62
N GLY A 76 -1.63 15.92 4.92
CA GLY A 76 -2.97 16.43 5.18
C GLY A 76 -3.89 16.32 3.98
N VAL A 77 -4.44 15.13 3.74
CA VAL A 77 -5.78 15.07 3.13
C VAL A 77 -6.75 15.45 4.24
N PRO A 78 -7.41 16.61 4.20
CA PRO A 78 -8.47 16.94 5.14
C PRO A 78 -9.59 15.93 4.90
N GLY A 79 -9.84 15.03 5.85
CA GLY A 79 -10.90 14.03 5.75
C GLY A 79 -10.47 12.59 6.03
N ILE A 80 -9.17 12.31 6.21
CA ILE A 80 -8.69 11.05 6.79
C ILE A 80 -8.00 11.33 8.14
N SER A 81 -8.58 12.23 8.93
CA SER A 81 -8.35 12.28 10.38
C SER A 81 -8.99 11.04 10.98
N GLU A 82 -8.25 10.35 11.82
CA GLU A 82 -8.76 9.24 12.62
C GLU A 82 -9.98 9.74 13.41
N SER A 83 -11.17 9.26 13.05
CA SER A 83 -12.26 9.17 14.00
C SER A 83 -12.00 7.93 14.84
N GLU A 84 -11.99 8.12 16.16
CA GLU A 84 -11.82 7.10 17.21
C GLU A 84 -12.39 5.71 16.87
#